data_AF-A0A660VPB3-F1
#
_entry.id   AF-A0A660VPB3-F1
#
_cell.length_a   1.000
_cell.length_b   1.000
_cell.length_c   1.000
_cell.angle_alpha   90.00
_cell.angle_beta   90.00
_cell.angle_gamma   90.00
#
_symmetry.space_group_name_H-M   'P 1'
#
loop_
_entity.id
_entity.type
_entity.pdbx_description
1 polymer ?
#
loop_
_entity_poly.entity_id
_entity_poly.type
_entity_poly.pdbx_seq_one_letter_code
_entity_poly.pdbx_strand_id
1 'polypeptide(L)'
;MRQTVQTDRAPAAIGPYSQAVKASGSFVFTAGQIPIDPATGELVRGDIREQARRVLLNLAAVLEAAGASMNSVVKTTVFLRDMDDFAAVNEVYAEFFPASPPARSAVQAARLPKDVGVEIEAVALLGD
;
A
#
# COMPACT_ATOMS: atom_id res chain seq x y z
N MET A 1 10.72 -20.41 -1.72
CA MET A 1 11.84 -19.79 -0.98
C MET A 1 11.39 -18.40 -0.55
N ARG A 2 11.73 -17.95 0.66
CA ARG A 2 11.40 -16.59 1.14
C ARG A 2 12.40 -15.58 0.60
N GLN A 3 11.94 -14.51 -0.06
CA GLN A 3 12.81 -13.43 -0.53
C GLN A 3 12.23 -12.06 -0.13
N THR A 4 13.07 -11.19 0.44
CA THR A 4 12.69 -9.81 0.76
C THR A 4 12.71 -8.93 -0.49
N VAL A 5 11.80 -7.97 -0.56
CA VAL A 5 11.71 -6.98 -1.64
C VAL A 5 12.22 -5.64 -1.13
N GLN A 6 13.00 -4.95 -1.96
CA GLN A 6 13.51 -3.62 -1.68
C GLN A 6 13.52 -2.79 -2.97
N THR A 7 13.08 -1.53 -2.88
CA THR A 7 13.09 -0.54 -3.96
C THR A 7 13.28 0.86 -3.37
N ASP A 8 13.94 1.73 -4.11
CA ASP A 8 14.08 3.17 -3.83
C ASP A 8 12.87 3.99 -4.31
N ARG A 9 11.99 3.38 -5.12
CA ARG A 9 10.74 4.00 -5.58
C ARG A 9 9.60 3.93 -4.56
N ALA A 10 9.86 3.40 -3.36
CA ALA A 10 8.93 3.39 -2.24
C ALA A 10 9.69 3.71 -0.94
N PRO A 11 9.01 4.22 0.12
CA PRO A 11 9.65 4.59 1.36
C PRO A 11 10.48 3.45 1.94
N ALA A 12 11.71 3.75 2.35
CA ALA A 12 12.57 2.78 3.00
C ALA A 12 11.90 2.22 4.27
N ALA A 13 12.16 0.96 4.60
CA ALA A 13 11.74 0.42 5.88
C ALA A 13 12.58 1.08 7.00
N ILE A 14 11.91 1.84 7.88
CA ILE A 14 12.57 2.57 8.98
C ILE A 14 12.65 1.72 10.26
N GLY A 15 11.95 0.57 10.28
CA GLY A 15 11.91 -0.37 11.40
C GLY A 15 12.32 -1.80 11.00
N PRO A 16 12.16 -2.77 11.91
CA PRO A 16 12.57 -4.17 11.70
C PRO A 16 11.56 -4.93 10.81
N TYR A 17 11.28 -4.43 9.61
CA TYR A 17 10.39 -5.05 8.63
C TYR A 17 10.92 -4.87 7.19
N SER A 18 10.38 -5.63 6.24
CA SER A 18 10.69 -5.50 4.81
C SER A 18 9.53 -4.80 4.09
N GLN A 19 9.80 -4.05 3.02
CA GLN A 19 8.73 -3.43 2.21
C GLN A 19 7.73 -4.46 1.70
N ALA A 20 8.22 -5.60 1.25
CA ALA A 20 7.43 -6.81 1.01
C ALA A 20 8.28 -8.08 1.16
N VAL A 21 7.60 -9.21 1.22
CA VAL A 21 8.20 -10.55 1.19
C VAL A 21 7.51 -11.38 0.10
N LYS A 22 8.30 -11.95 -0.81
CA LYS A 22 7.86 -13.02 -1.70
C LYS A 22 7.92 -14.34 -0.92
N ALA A 23 6.76 -14.93 -0.69
CA ALA A 23 6.62 -16.21 -0.02
C ALA A 23 6.63 -17.35 -1.04
N SER A 24 6.92 -18.57 -0.56
CA SER A 24 6.77 -19.77 -1.39
C SER A 24 5.32 -19.92 -1.88
N GLY A 25 5.11 -20.35 -3.13
CA GLY A 25 3.78 -20.49 -3.72
C GLY A 25 3.24 -19.24 -4.41
N SER A 26 4.13 -18.41 -4.99
CA SER A 26 3.77 -17.26 -5.83
C SER A 26 3.02 -16.12 -5.12
N PHE A 27 3.09 -16.01 -3.79
CA PHE A 27 2.50 -14.89 -3.06
C PHE A 27 3.50 -13.78 -2.74
N VAL A 28 3.03 -12.55 -2.80
CA VAL A 28 3.71 -11.34 -2.30
C VAL A 28 2.88 -10.76 -1.16
N PHE A 29 3.51 -10.54 -0.02
CA PHE A 29 2.92 -9.86 1.13
C PHE A 29 3.63 -8.52 1.30
N THR A 30 2.89 -7.41 1.21
CA THR A 30 3.46 -6.07 1.43
C THR A 30 3.31 -5.68 2.90
N ALA A 31 4.26 -4.89 3.40
CA ALA A 31 4.00 -4.10 4.60
C ALA A 31 2.96 -3.01 4.30
N GLY A 32 2.38 -2.44 5.35
CA GLY A 32 1.54 -1.25 5.26
C GLY A 32 2.30 -0.08 4.65
N GLN A 33 1.69 0.53 3.62
CA GLN A 33 2.22 1.70 2.94
C GLN A 33 1.55 2.96 3.50
N ILE A 34 2.37 3.96 3.82
CA ILE A 34 1.96 5.28 4.32
C ILE A 34 2.35 6.38 3.31
N PRO A 35 1.77 7.60 3.39
CA PRO A 35 1.96 8.67 2.41
C PRO A 35 3.32 9.38 2.54
N ILE A 36 4.43 8.65 2.56
CA ILE A 36 5.78 9.22 2.44
C ILE A 36 6.15 9.32 0.96
N ASP A 37 6.71 10.45 0.56
CA ASP A 37 7.35 10.60 -0.74
C ASP A 37 8.73 9.91 -0.70
N PRO A 38 8.98 8.87 -1.50
CA PRO A 38 10.26 8.17 -1.50
C PRO A 38 11.44 9.03 -1.95
N ALA A 39 11.21 10.09 -2.74
CA ALA A 39 12.28 10.96 -3.23
C ALA A 39 12.83 11.88 -2.12
N THR A 40 11.96 12.31 -1.20
CA THR A 40 12.33 13.25 -0.12
C THR A 40 12.43 12.56 1.25
N GLY A 41 11.78 11.41 1.42
CA GLY A 41 11.60 10.76 2.72
C GLY A 41 10.60 11.49 3.63
N GLU A 42 9.91 12.51 3.12
CA GLU A 42 8.97 13.31 3.88
C GLU A 42 7.53 12.84 3.71
N LEU A 43 6.69 13.10 4.71
CA LEU A 43 5.25 12.89 4.60
C LEU A 43 4.66 13.87 3.60
N VAL A 44 3.91 13.35 2.62
CA VAL A 44 3.05 14.16 1.77
C VAL A 44 1.98 14.80 2.65
N ARG A 45 2.11 16.10 2.84
CA ARG A 45 1.13 16.94 3.53
C ARG A 45 0.04 17.29 2.52
N GLY A 46 -1.21 17.16 2.93
CA GLY A 46 -2.31 17.30 1.99
C GLY A 46 -3.62 16.75 2.51
N ASP A 47 -4.63 16.84 1.66
CA ASP A 47 -5.92 16.20 1.93
C ASP A 47 -5.81 14.67 1.88
N ILE A 48 -6.89 13.98 2.23
CA ILE A 48 -6.86 12.52 2.26
C ILE A 48 -6.69 11.90 0.87
N ARG A 49 -7.10 12.58 -0.21
CA ARG A 49 -6.96 12.07 -1.58
C ARG A 49 -5.49 12.09 -2.01
N GLU A 50 -4.76 13.14 -1.68
CA GLU A 50 -3.32 13.24 -1.91
C GLU A 50 -2.56 12.15 -1.15
N GLN A 51 -2.92 11.92 0.11
CA GLN A 51 -2.33 10.86 0.93
C GLN A 51 -2.65 9.47 0.37
N ALA A 52 -3.92 9.17 0.06
CA ALA A 52 -4.34 7.89 -0.52
C ALA A 52 -3.62 7.61 -1.84
N ARG A 53 -3.49 8.62 -2.71
CA ARG A 53 -2.77 8.49 -3.98
C ARG A 53 -1.31 8.17 -3.76
N ARG A 54 -0.66 8.80 -2.77
CA ARG A 54 0.73 8.49 -2.44
C ARG A 54 0.90 7.09 -1.89
N VAL A 55 0.01 6.66 -0.99
CA VAL A 55 -0.01 5.29 -0.47
C VAL A 55 -0.10 4.25 -1.58
N LEU A 56 -1.03 4.45 -2.53
CA LEU A 56 -1.24 3.51 -3.65
C LEU A 56 -0.09 3.52 -4.66
N LEU A 57 0.56 4.67 -4.87
CA LEU A 57 1.79 4.74 -5.70
C LEU A 57 2.97 4.02 -5.05
N ASN A 58 3.13 4.16 -3.74
CA ASN A 58 4.15 3.43 -2.98
C ASN A 58 3.87 1.91 -3.04
N LEU A 59 2.61 1.51 -2.87
CA LEU A 59 2.19 0.12 -2.98
C LEU A 59 2.49 -0.46 -4.36
N ALA A 60 2.15 0.26 -5.43
CA ALA A 60 2.45 -0.14 -6.80
C ALA A 60 3.97 -0.32 -7.01
N ALA A 61 4.80 0.61 -6.53
CA ALA A 61 6.25 0.52 -6.65
C ALA A 61 6.83 -0.70 -5.91
N VAL A 62 6.31 -1.04 -4.73
CA VAL A 62 6.71 -2.24 -3.97
C VAL A 62 6.30 -3.52 -4.72
N LEU A 63 5.08 -3.57 -5.26
CA LEU A 63 4.59 -4.71 -6.03
C LEU A 63 5.41 -4.92 -7.31
N GLU A 64 5.69 -3.85 -8.06
CA GLU A 64 6.53 -3.90 -9.26
C GLU A 64 7.93 -4.43 -8.94
N ALA A 65 8.55 -3.98 -7.85
CA ALA A 65 9.85 -4.47 -7.40
C ALA A 65 9.82 -5.95 -6.99
N ALA A 66 8.65 -6.46 -6.60
CA ALA A 66 8.44 -7.88 -6.34
C ALA A 66 8.23 -8.72 -7.62
N GLY A 67 8.01 -8.09 -8.77
CA GLY A 67 7.56 -8.75 -10.01
C GLY A 67 6.05 -8.96 -10.09
N ALA A 68 5.28 -8.27 -9.25
CA ALA A 68 3.82 -8.24 -9.25
C ALA A 68 3.31 -6.91 -9.84
N SER A 69 1.99 -6.71 -9.84
CA SER A 69 1.37 -5.43 -10.23
C SER A 69 0.10 -5.18 -9.43
N MET A 70 -0.49 -4.00 -9.55
CA MET A 70 -1.81 -3.71 -8.95
C MET A 70 -2.87 -4.71 -9.42
N ASN A 71 -2.79 -5.18 -10.67
CA ASN A 71 -3.74 -6.14 -11.23
C ASN A 71 -3.62 -7.54 -10.63
N SER A 72 -2.51 -7.87 -9.96
CA SER A 72 -2.32 -9.18 -9.33
C SER A 72 -2.59 -9.16 -7.82
N VAL A 73 -3.06 -8.03 -7.28
CA VAL A 73 -3.50 -7.92 -5.89
C VAL A 73 -4.79 -8.71 -5.70
N VAL A 74 -4.82 -9.59 -4.70
CA VAL A 74 -5.97 -10.42 -4.37
C VAL A 74 -6.68 -9.96 -3.10
N LYS A 75 -5.96 -9.27 -2.20
CA LYS A 75 -6.51 -8.72 -0.95
C LYS A 75 -5.83 -7.40 -0.61
N THR A 76 -6.61 -6.42 -0.15
CA THR A 76 -6.09 -5.23 0.54
C THR A 76 -6.73 -5.07 1.92
N THR A 77 -5.98 -4.49 2.85
CA THR A 77 -6.54 -3.96 4.10
C THR A 77 -6.29 -2.46 4.11
N VAL A 78 -7.36 -1.67 4.24
CA VAL A 78 -7.30 -0.20 4.29
C VAL A 78 -7.55 0.23 5.74
N PHE A 79 -6.56 0.86 6.34
CA PHE A 79 -6.67 1.45 7.67
C PHE A 79 -6.85 2.96 7.51
N LEU A 80 -7.96 3.48 8.04
CA LEU A 80 -8.27 4.91 8.06
C LEU A 80 -8.07 5.46 9.46
N ARG A 81 -7.58 6.71 9.56
CA ARG A 81 -7.60 7.44 10.82
C ARG A 81 -9.01 7.92 11.16
N ASP A 82 -9.79 8.28 10.15
CA ASP A 82 -11.17 8.77 10.26
C ASP A 82 -12.04 8.07 9.20
N MET A 83 -13.19 7.51 9.60
CA MET A 83 -14.11 6.85 8.68
C MET A 83 -14.86 7.84 7.78
N ASP A 84 -14.95 9.11 8.16
CA ASP A 84 -15.59 10.14 7.31
C ASP A 84 -14.81 10.37 5.99
N ASP A 85 -13.53 10.01 5.97
CA ASP A 85 -12.67 10.05 4.79
C ASP A 85 -12.90 8.89 3.79
N PHE A 86 -13.72 7.89 4.15
CA PHE A 86 -13.87 6.64 3.38
C PHE A 86 -14.26 6.88 1.91
N ALA A 87 -15.18 7.81 1.65
CA ALA A 87 -15.62 8.12 0.29
C ALA A 87 -14.48 8.72 -0.56
N ALA A 88 -13.75 9.68 -0.01
CA ALA A 88 -12.63 10.33 -0.69
C ALA A 88 -11.47 9.36 -0.97
N VAL A 89 -11.17 8.46 -0.04
CA VAL A 89 -10.17 7.38 -0.27
C VAL A 89 -10.64 6.43 -1.37
N ASN A 90 -11.93 6.09 -1.42
CA ASN A 90 -12.48 5.20 -2.44
C ASN A 90 -12.41 5.77 -3.86
N GLU A 91 -12.63 7.08 -4.03
CA GLU A 91 -12.49 7.76 -5.32
C GLU A 91 -11.09 7.52 -5.90
N VAL A 92 -10.05 7.76 -5.09
CA VAL A 92 -8.66 7.52 -5.51
C VAL A 92 -8.38 6.03 -5.67
N TYR A 93 -8.85 5.18 -4.75
CA TYR A 93 -8.64 3.73 -4.82
C TYR A 93 -9.16 3.14 -6.14
N ALA A 94 -10.30 3.62 -6.65
CA ALA A 94 -10.88 3.18 -7.91
C ALA A 94 -10.02 3.53 -9.14
N GLU A 95 -9.17 4.57 -9.07
CA GLU A 95 -8.21 4.90 -10.14
C GLU A 95 -7.15 3.80 -10.30
N PHE A 96 -6.79 3.11 -9.21
CA PHE A 96 -5.75 2.06 -9.20
C PHE A 96 -6.32 0.65 -9.39
N PHE A 97 -7.61 0.45 -9.12
CA PHE A 97 -8.33 -0.81 -9.31
C PHE A 97 -9.60 -0.60 -10.14
N PRO A 98 -9.48 -0.21 -11.42
CA PRO A 98 -10.62 0.21 -12.24
C PRO A 98 -11.55 -0.96 -12.64
N ALA A 99 -11.05 -2.19 -12.62
CA ALA A 99 -11.83 -3.40 -12.93
C ALA A 99 -11.35 -4.57 -12.06
N SER A 100 -12.28 -5.44 -11.65
CA SER A 100 -12.00 -6.62 -10.80
C SER A 100 -11.17 -6.32 -9.55
N PRO A 101 -11.65 -5.41 -8.66
CA PRO A 101 -10.89 -5.02 -7.49
C PRO A 101 -10.63 -6.20 -6.54
N PRO A 102 -9.55 -6.17 -5.75
CA PRO A 102 -9.26 -7.23 -4.79
C PRO A 102 -10.34 -7.33 -3.71
N ALA A 103 -10.39 -8.48 -3.03
CA ALA A 103 -11.10 -8.56 -1.77
C ALA A 103 -10.57 -7.46 -0.82
N ARG A 104 -11.43 -6.88 0.01
CA ARG A 104 -11.05 -5.72 0.83
C ARG A 104 -11.69 -5.73 2.20
N SER A 105 -10.91 -5.32 3.18
CA SER A 105 -11.40 -4.88 4.50
C SER A 105 -11.00 -3.42 4.67
N ALA A 106 -11.90 -2.59 5.18
CA ALA A 106 -11.63 -1.20 5.50
C ALA A 106 -12.09 -0.92 6.93
N VAL A 107 -11.20 -0.39 7.77
CA VAL A 107 -11.47 -0.16 9.18
C VAL A 107 -10.89 1.17 9.62
N GLN A 108 -11.53 1.80 10.60
CA GLN A 108 -10.93 2.92 11.30
C GLN A 108 -10.01 2.37 12.42
N ALA A 109 -8.78 2.87 12.49
CA ALA A 109 -7.84 2.58 13.56
C ALA A 109 -7.80 3.74 14.56
N ALA A 110 -7.41 3.47 15.81
CA ALA A 110 -7.29 4.51 16.83
C ALA A 110 -6.20 5.55 16.47
N ARG A 111 -5.11 5.10 15.83
CA ARG A 111 -4.01 5.95 15.38
C ARG A 111 -3.15 5.18 14.37
N LEU A 112 -2.64 5.86 13.34
CA LEU A 112 -1.74 5.30 12.35
C LEU A 112 -0.29 5.79 12.58
N PRO A 113 0.74 5.03 12.16
CA PRO A 113 2.13 5.47 12.22
C PRO A 113 2.32 6.86 11.61
N LYS A 114 3.09 7.73 12.29
CA LYS A 114 3.34 9.12 11.87
C LYS A 114 2.08 9.99 11.74
N ASP A 115 0.96 9.61 12.36
CA ASP A 115 -0.31 10.36 12.35
C ASP A 115 -0.93 10.58 10.97
N VAL A 116 -0.65 9.69 10.03
CA VAL A 116 -1.20 9.76 8.67
C VAL A 116 -2.69 9.47 8.65
N GLY A 117 -3.36 9.90 7.58
CA GLY A 117 -4.81 9.69 7.41
C GLY A 117 -5.18 8.30 6.92
N VAL A 118 -4.28 7.63 6.18
CA VAL A 118 -4.53 6.31 5.59
C VAL A 118 -3.25 5.48 5.50
N GLU A 119 -3.39 4.18 5.73
CA GLU A 119 -2.37 3.14 5.51
C GLU A 119 -3.00 1.97 4.76
N ILE A 120 -2.30 1.40 3.77
CA ILE A 120 -2.81 0.27 2.98
C ILE A 120 -1.74 -0.82 2.86
N GLU A 121 -2.12 -2.05 3.17
CA GLU A 121 -1.35 -3.26 2.87
C GLU A 121 -2.04 -4.10 1.80
N ALA A 122 -1.28 -4.99 1.15
CA ALA A 122 -1.80 -5.88 0.14
C ALA A 122 -1.16 -7.28 0.19
N VAL A 123 -1.95 -8.25 -0.30
CA VAL A 123 -1.48 -9.56 -0.72
C VAL A 123 -1.70 -9.67 -2.22
N ALA A 124 -0.67 -10.08 -2.95
CA ALA A 124 -0.70 -10.24 -4.40
C ALA A 124 -0.17 -11.60 -4.83
N LEU A 125 -0.50 -11.99 -6.05
CA LEU A 125 0.09 -13.12 -6.75
C LEU A 125 1.20 -12.64 -7.68
N LEU A 126 2.28 -13.41 -7.77
CA LEU A 126 3.19 -13.39 -8.92
C LEU A 126 2.50 -14.18 -10.03
N GLY A 127 2.56 -13.67 -11.26
CA GLY A 127 2.03 -14.41 -12.41
C GLY A 127 2.66 -15.80 -12.51
N ASP A 128 1.94 -16.72 -13.16
CA ASP A 128 2.55 -17.96 -13.65
C ASP A 128 3.64 -17.67 -14.69
#